data_AF-A0A842YJZ7-F1
#
_entry.id   AF-A0A842YJZ7-F1
#
_cell.length_a   1.000
_cell.length_b   1.000
_cell.length_c   1.000
_cell.angle_alpha   90.00
_cell.angle_beta   90.00
_cell.angle_gamma   90.00
#
_symmetry.space_group_name_H-M   'P 1'
#
loop_
_entity.id
_entity.type
_entity.pdbx_description
1 polymer ?
#
loop_
_entity_poly.entity_id
_entity_poly.type
_entity_poly.pdbx_seq_one_letter_code
_entity_poly.pdbx_strand_id
1 'polypeptide(L)' 'MIKKYADQEGVSVLLSSHNMLEVEYLCHRVALLNQGIVVAQGTPDELKQEYGKPNLEEVFMEVTSVE' A
#
# COMPACT_ATOMS: atom_id res chain seq x y z
N MET A 1 1.09 -15.70 10.95
CA MET A 1 1.69 -14.91 9.85
C MET A 1 1.50 -13.44 10.18
N ILE A 2 2.50 -12.60 9.93
CA ILE A 2 2.77 -11.27 10.53
C ILE A 2 1.55 -10.44 10.96
N LYS A 3 0.51 -10.27 10.13
CA LYS A 3 -0.69 -9.50 10.48
C LYS A 3 -1.32 -9.93 11.81
N LYS A 4 -1.54 -11.23 12.01
CA LYS A 4 -2.11 -11.77 13.26
C LYS A 4 -1.18 -11.51 14.46
N TYR A 5 0.12 -11.57 14.27
CA TYR A 5 1.09 -11.32 15.34
C TYR A 5 1.09 -9.83 15.74
N ALA A 6 1.08 -8.93 14.76
CA ALA A 6 0.95 -7.49 15.00
C ALA A 6 -0.36 -7.16 15.74
N ASP A 7 -1.48 -7.73 15.29
CA ASP A 7 -2.81 -7.48 15.86
C ASP A 7 -2.94 -8.02 17.30
N GLN A 8 -2.33 -9.17 17.61
CA GLN A 8 -2.45 -9.83 18.93
C GLN A 8 -1.46 -9.31 19.96
N GLU A 9 -0.23 -9.01 19.56
CA GLU A 9 0.85 -8.61 20.47
C GLU A 9 1.03 -7.08 20.56
N GLY A 10 0.24 -6.31 19.80
CA GLY A 10 0.33 -4.85 19.78
C GLY A 10 1.63 -4.31 19.18
N VAL A 11 2.28 -5.11 18.32
CA VAL A 11 3.56 -4.77 17.70
C VAL A 11 3.32 -4.00 16.41
N SER A 12 4.09 -2.92 16.19
CA SER A 12 4.12 -2.19 14.92
C SER A 12 5.06 -2.87 13.93
N VAL A 13 4.63 -3.02 12.68
CA VAL A 13 5.41 -3.65 11.60
C VAL A 13 5.57 -2.68 10.43
N LEU A 14 6.81 -2.51 9.98
CA LEU A 14 7.13 -1.87 8.71
C LEU A 14 7.41 -2.97 7.68
N LEU A 15 6.60 -3.03 6.63
CA LEU A 15 6.74 -3.97 5.53
C LEU A 15 7.06 -3.22 4.24
N SER A 16 8.07 -3.70 3.51
CA SER A 16 8.36 -3.27 2.14
C SER A 16 8.13 -4.46 1.21
N SER A 17 7.33 -4.26 0.18
CA SER A 17 7.04 -5.25 -0.86
C SER A 17 6.67 -4.53 -2.15
N HIS A 18 6.92 -5.20 -3.28
CA HIS A 18 6.45 -4.79 -4.60
C HIS A 18 5.17 -5.53 -5.01
N ASN A 19 4.74 -6.52 -4.21
CA ASN A 19 3.51 -7.27 -4.45
C ASN A 19 2.33 -6.50 -3.86
N MET A 20 1.59 -5.81 -4.73
CA MET A 20 0.50 -4.93 -4.30
C MET A 20 -0.68 -5.68 -3.68
N LEU A 21 -0.95 -6.92 -4.11
CA LEU A 21 -2.01 -7.76 -3.53
C LEU A 21 -1.68 -8.18 -2.10
N GLU A 22 -0.42 -8.54 -1.83
CA GLU A 22 0.03 -8.85 -0.48
C GLU A 22 -0.07 -7.62 0.43
N VAL A 23 0.41 -6.48 -0.06
CA VAL A 23 0.36 -5.20 0.68
C VAL A 23 -1.07 -4.80 1.01
N GLU A 24 -1.98 -4.91 0.05
CA GLU A 24 -3.40 -4.63 0.24
C GLU A 24 -4.04 -5.54 1.30
N TYR A 25 -3.62 -6.80 1.38
CA TYR A 25 -4.15 -7.76 2.36
C TYR A 25 -3.53 -7.62 3.77
N LEU A 26 -2.23 -7.32 3.85
CA LEU A 26 -1.48 -7.33 5.11
C LEU A 26 -1.44 -5.97 5.82
N CYS A 27 -1.43 -4.87 5.08
CA CYS A 27 -1.11 -3.55 5.63
C CYS A 27 -2.36 -2.73 5.96
N HIS A 28 -2.34 -2.06 7.10
CA HIS A 28 -3.36 -1.07 7.48
C HIS A 28 -3.20 0.25 6.72
N ARG A 29 -1.95 0.65 6.46
CA ARG A 29 -1.57 1.86 5.72
C ARG A 29 -0.41 1.55 4.81
N VAL A 30 -0.36 2.25 3.69
CA VAL A 30 0.65 2.07 2.64
C VAL A 30 1.18 3.44 2.20
N ALA A 31 2.44 3.45 1.79
CA ALA A 31 3.06 4.54 1.06
C ALA A 31 3.59 3.95 -0.24
N LEU A 32 3.13 4.48 -1.36
CA LEU A 32 3.61 4.11 -2.69
C LEU A 32 4.87 4.92 -2.98
N LEU A 33 5.98 4.25 -3.26
CA LEU A 33 7.26 4.88 -3.55
C LEU A 33 7.64 4.69 -5.02
N ASN A 34 8.05 5.78 -5.67
CA ASN A 34 8.66 5.76 -6.99
C ASN A 34 9.88 6.69 -7.01
N GLN A 35 11.01 6.22 -7.54
CA GLN A 35 12.27 6.98 -7.62
C GLN A 35 12.69 7.68 -6.30
N GLY A 36 12.47 7.01 -5.16
CA GLY A 36 12.81 7.54 -3.84
C GLY A 36 11.84 8.57 -3.28
N ILE A 37 10.71 8.82 -3.95
CA ILE A 37 9.68 9.78 -3.56
C ILE A 37 8.40 9.02 -3.21
N VAL A 38 7.72 9.44 -2.13
CA VAL A 38 6.36 8.97 -1.81
C VAL A 38 5.40 9.68 -2.74
N VAL A 39 4.80 8.94 -3.67
CA VAL A 39 3.88 9.48 -4.70
C VAL A 39 2.42 9.43 -4.25
N ALA A 40 2.08 8.52 -3.34
CA ALA A 40 0.76 8.47 -2.69
C ALA A 40 0.88 7.76 -1.32
N GLN A 41 -0.01 8.09 -0.38
CA GLN A 41 -0.06 7.43 0.92
C GLN A 41 -1.47 7.45 1.50
N GLY A 42 -1.85 6.39 2.22
CA GLY A 42 -3.18 6.24 2.80
C GLY A 42 -3.44 4.81 3.24
N THR A 43 -4.69 4.49 3.54
CA THR A 43 -5.14 3.09 3.56
C THR A 43 -5.29 2.57 2.12
N PRO A 44 -5.21 1.25 1.89
CA PRO A 44 -5.47 0.70 0.55
C PRO A 44 -6.82 1.10 -0.03
N ASP A 45 -7.87 1.15 0.80
CA ASP A 45 -9.21 1.52 0.36
C ASP A 45 -9.35 3.01 0.01
N GLU A 46 -8.73 3.90 0.80
CA GLU A 46 -8.68 5.34 0.47
C GLU A 46 -8.01 5.57 -0.88
N LEU A 47 -6.86 4.93 -1.13
CA LEU A 47 -6.15 5.08 -2.39
C LEU A 47 -6.95 4.53 -3.58
N LYS A 48 -7.56 3.34 -3.44
CA LYS A 48 -8.43 2.81 -4.50
C LYS A 48 -9.61 3.74 -4.82
N GLN A 49 -10.21 4.35 -3.79
CA GLN A 49 -11.33 5.28 -3.94
C GLN A 49 -10.88 6.61 -4.56
N GLU A 50 -9.78 7.20 -4.09
CA GLU A 50 -9.24 8.47 -4.55
C GLU A 50 -8.93 8.45 -6.06
N TYR A 51 -8.31 7.36 -6.54
CA TYR A 51 -7.91 7.20 -7.93
C TYR A 51 -8.94 6.43 -8.77
N GLY A 52 -10.06 5.99 -8.18
CA GLY A 52 -11.12 5.24 -8.88
C GLY A 52 -10.63 3.93 -9.50
N LYS A 53 -9.75 3.20 -8.81
CA LYS A 53 -9.14 1.95 -9.28
C LYS A 53 -9.60 0.72 -8.48
N PRO A 54 -9.60 -0.47 -9.08
CA PRO A 54 -10.04 -1.69 -8.40
C PRO A 54 -8.99 -2.28 -7.46
N ASN A 55 -7.70 -1.95 -7.60
CA ASN A 55 -6.60 -2.51 -6.81
C ASN A 55 -5.42 -1.51 -6.72
N LEU A 56 -4.50 -1.76 -5.78
CA LEU A 56 -3.31 -0.91 -5.59
C LEU A 56 -2.31 -0.93 -6.75
N GLU A 57 -2.29 -1.99 -7.57
CA GLU A 57 -1.40 -2.07 -8.73
C GLU A 57 -1.78 -1.02 -9.79
N GLU A 58 -3.08 -0.88 -10.09
CA GLU A 58 -3.57 0.14 -11.01
C GLU A 58 -3.40 1.57 -10.47
N VAL A 59 -3.53 1.76 -9.14
CA VAL A 59 -3.20 3.05 -8.51
C VAL A 59 -1.73 3.38 -8.72
N PHE A 60 -0.84 2.42 -8.44
CA PHE A 60 0.60 2.60 -8.60
C PHE A 60 0.97 2.94 -10.05
N MET A 61 0.39 2.24 -11.03
CA MET A 61 0.60 2.55 -12.44
C MET A 61 0.18 3.99 -12.77
N GLU A 62 -0.98 4.46 -12.30
CA GLU A 62 -1.44 5.82 -12.57
C GLU A 62 -0.49 6.89 -12.01
N VAL A 63 -0.09 6.76 -10.74
CA VAL A 63 0.76 7.77 -10.07
C VAL A 63 2.22 7.74 -10.53
N THR A 64 2.62 6.69 -11.25
CA THR A 64 3.98 6.55 -11.80
C THR A 64 4.07 6.73 -13.31
N SER A 65 2.94 6.80 -14.02
CA SER A 65 2.90 6.98 -15.48
C SER A 65 3.22 8.42 -15.95
N VAL A 66 3.53 9.34 -15.03
CA VAL A 66 3.88 10.72 -15.37
C VAL A 66 5.41 10.82 -15.50
N GLU A 67 5.90 10.75 -16.73
CA GLU A 67 7.19 11.33 -17.16
C GLU A 67 6.95 12.64 -17.92
#